data_AF-A0AAD5LCG7-F1
#
_entry.id   AF-A0AAD5LCG7-F1
#
_cell.length_a   1.000
_cell.length_b   1.000
_cell.length_c   1.000
_cell.angle_alpha   90.00
_cell.angle_beta   90.00
_cell.angle_gamma   90.00
#
_symmetry.space_group_name_H-M   'P 1'
#
loop_
_entity.id
_entity.type
_entity.pdbx_description
1 polymer ?
#
loop_
_entity_poly.entity_id
_entity_poly.type
_entity_poly.pdbx_seq_one_letter_code
_entity_poly.pdbx_strand_id
1 'polypeptide(L)'
;MFGFGDKKSEPEPAYSVELDSGAHDVMPSSPINFTESSSASDDAELQRHLMREQQRAQFQEQINKFNDICWETCIDKPSSRLDSKTETCIVNCVNRFIDLNLLCAQRFAQMLQQQGGF
;
A
#
# COMPACT_ATOMS: atom_id res chain seq x y z
N MET A 1 -4.06 -46.50 5.72
CA MET A 1 -2.74 -45.91 6.00
C MET A 1 -2.40 -45.00 4.82
N PHE A 2 -2.93 -43.77 4.81
CA PHE A 2 -2.67 -42.81 3.73
C PHE A 2 -1.94 -41.62 4.36
N GLY A 3 -0.67 -41.48 3.98
CA GLY A 3 0.20 -40.39 4.41
C GLY A 3 -0.27 -39.06 3.83
N PHE A 4 -0.42 -38.07 4.71
CA PHE A 4 -0.66 -36.68 4.33
C PHE A 4 0.68 -36.04 3.95
N GLY A 5 0.74 -35.54 2.71
CA GLY A 5 1.91 -34.88 2.16
C GLY A 5 2.22 -33.54 2.80
N ASP A 6 3.50 -33.18 2.69
CA ASP A 6 4.08 -31.88 2.99
C ASP A 6 3.25 -30.72 2.42
N LYS A 7 2.61 -29.94 3.30
CA LYS A 7 2.19 -28.59 2.97
C LYS A 7 3.43 -27.71 2.89
N LYS A 8 3.88 -27.46 1.67
CA LYS A 8 4.85 -26.41 1.32
C LYS A 8 4.32 -25.09 1.90
N SER A 9 5.07 -24.48 2.80
CA SER A 9 4.80 -23.15 3.33
C SER A 9 4.88 -22.13 2.19
N GLU A 10 3.71 -21.72 1.69
CA GLU A 10 3.56 -20.58 0.81
C GLU A 10 4.02 -19.31 1.55
N PRO A 11 4.79 -18.40 0.91
CA PRO A 11 5.11 -17.12 1.52
C PRO A 11 3.82 -16.33 1.69
N GLU A 12 3.47 -16.04 2.94
CA GLU A 12 2.36 -15.17 3.31
C GLU A 12 2.41 -13.86 2.50
N PRO A 13 1.29 -13.39 1.92
CA PRO A 13 1.27 -12.10 1.25
C PRO A 13 1.64 -11.02 2.26
N ALA A 14 2.64 -10.19 1.92
CA ALA A 14 3.16 -9.08 2.73
C ALA A 14 2.15 -7.92 2.84
N TYR A 15 0.95 -8.20 3.35
CA TYR A 15 -0.09 -7.24 3.68
C TYR A 15 -0.39 -7.24 5.19
N SER A 16 0.51 -7.71 6.04
CA SER A 16 0.43 -7.33 7.45
C SER A 16 0.79 -5.85 7.55
N VAL A 17 -0.22 -4.99 7.53
CA VAL A 17 -0.10 -3.65 8.12
C VAL A 17 0.14 -3.93 9.59
N GLU A 18 1.39 -3.88 10.04
CA GLU A 18 1.65 -3.72 11.46
C GLU A 18 1.14 -2.32 11.80
N LEU A 19 -0.14 -2.23 12.19
CA LEU A 19 -0.62 -1.12 12.99
C LEU A 19 0.04 -1.24 14.35
N ASP A 20 1.31 -0.83 14.43
CA ASP A 20 1.91 -0.54 15.71
C ASP A 20 1.16 0.67 16.28
N SER A 21 0.26 0.36 17.22
CA SER A 21 -0.53 1.35 17.94
C SER A 21 0.36 1.96 19.02
N GLY A 22 1.29 2.81 18.60
CA GLY A 22 2.23 3.48 19.49
C GLY A 22 3.15 4.45 18.76
N ALA A 23 2.89 5.74 19.00
CA ALA A 23 3.72 6.90 18.67
C ALA A 23 3.49 7.61 17.32
N HIS A 24 3.26 8.91 17.48
CA HIS A 24 3.24 9.99 16.51
C HIS A 24 4.44 9.99 15.56
N ASP A 25 4.30 10.74 14.46
CA ASP A 25 5.37 11.24 13.59
C ASP A 25 6.76 11.25 14.23
N VAL A 26 7.56 10.23 13.96
CA VAL A 26 8.99 10.27 14.19
C VAL A 26 9.63 9.90 12.85
N MET A 27 9.99 10.93 12.08
CA MET A 27 11.22 10.84 11.27
C MET A 27 12.28 10.20 12.16
N PRO A 28 13.09 9.22 11.70
CA PRO A 28 14.06 8.58 12.57
C PRO A 28 15.00 9.64 13.15
N SER A 29 14.77 10.02 14.41
CA SER A 29 15.53 11.01 15.17
C SER A 29 16.68 10.38 15.93
N SER A 30 17.04 9.13 15.60
CA SER A 30 18.33 8.59 15.98
C SER A 30 19.39 9.31 15.14
N PRO A 31 20.44 9.92 15.74
CA PRO A 31 21.56 10.38 14.95
C PRO A 31 22.04 9.19 14.13
N ILE A 32 22.04 9.35 12.81
CA ILE A 32 22.66 8.40 11.89
C ILE A 32 24.13 8.39 12.29
N ASN A 33 24.50 7.43 13.14
CA ASN A 33 25.89 7.25 13.49
C ASN A 33 26.54 6.63 12.26
N PHE A 34 27.06 7.48 11.39
CA PHE A 34 27.91 7.08 10.28
C PHE A 34 29.24 6.58 10.87
N THR A 35 29.20 5.41 11.53
CA THR A 35 30.40 4.63 11.75
C THR A 35 30.75 4.01 10.42
N GLU A 36 31.67 4.69 9.74
CA GLU A 36 32.34 4.30 8.52
C GLU A 36 33.06 2.97 8.71
N SER A 37 32.30 1.88 8.57
CA SER A 37 32.80 0.53 8.33
C SER A 37 31.64 -0.32 7.80
N SER A 38 31.11 0.05 6.63
CA SER A 38 30.03 -0.73 6.00
C SER A 38 30.57 -2.08 5.56
N SER A 39 30.01 -3.15 6.14
CA SER A 39 30.15 -4.48 5.56
C SER A 39 29.15 -4.62 4.41
N ALA A 40 29.47 -5.38 3.38
CA ALA A 40 28.56 -5.60 2.24
C ALA A 40 27.19 -6.20 2.68
N SER A 41 27.12 -6.83 3.85
CA SER A 41 25.88 -7.29 4.48
C SER A 41 25.01 -6.15 5.01
N ASP A 42 25.60 -5.11 5.61
CA ASP A 42 24.85 -3.98 6.19
C ASP A 42 24.21 -3.14 5.07
N ASP A 43 24.92 -2.96 3.94
CA ASP A 43 24.39 -2.27 2.76
C ASP A 43 23.19 -3.01 2.14
N ALA A 44 23.24 -4.35 2.12
CA ALA A 44 22.16 -5.18 1.60
C ALA A 44 20.92 -5.16 2.51
N GLU A 45 21.09 -5.08 3.83
CA GLU A 45 20.00 -4.92 4.79
C GLU A 45 19.35 -3.53 4.66
N LEU A 46 20.17 -2.48 4.57
CA LEU A 46 19.69 -1.12 4.34
C LEU A 46 18.86 -1.02 3.06
N GLN A 47 19.35 -1.60 1.95
CA GLN A 47 18.61 -1.61 0.69
C GLN A 47 17.24 -2.29 0.82
N ARG A 48 17.14 -3.39 1.58
CA ARG A 48 15.86 -4.06 1.85
C ARG A 48 14.92 -3.19 2.69
N HIS A 49 15.44 -2.49 3.70
CA HIS A 49 14.66 -1.56 4.50
C HIS A 49 14.13 -0.40 3.64
N LEU A 50 14.98 0.19 2.79
CA LEU A 50 14.57 1.25 1.88
C LEU A 50 13.46 0.80 0.92
N MET A 51 13.56 -0.42 0.36
CA MET A 51 12.51 -0.96 -0.51
C MET A 51 11.17 -1.12 0.21
N ARG A 52 11.19 -1.59 1.47
CA ARG A 52 9.98 -1.75 2.27
C ARG A 52 9.34 -0.41 2.60
N GLU A 53 10.13 0.56 3.07
CA GLU A 53 9.64 1.90 3.39
C GLU A 53 9.13 2.64 2.15
N GLN A 54 9.79 2.45 0.99
CA GLN A 54 9.33 3.01 -0.26
C GLN A 54 7.94 2.49 -0.66
N GLN A 55 7.70 1.19 -0.50
CA GLN A 55 6.38 0.59 -0.77
C GLN A 55 5.32 1.13 0.19
N ARG A 56 5.66 1.28 1.48
CA ARG A 56 4.77 1.87 2.49
C ARG A 56 4.42 3.31 2.16
N ALA A 57 5.40 4.13 1.77
CA ALA A 57 5.19 5.52 1.40
C ALA A 57 4.28 5.64 0.17
N GLN A 58 4.47 4.80 -0.85
CA GLN A 58 3.60 4.77 -2.03
C GLN A 58 2.16 4.39 -1.67
N PHE A 59 1.97 3.40 -0.79
CA PHE A 59 0.63 3.03 -0.33
C PHE A 59 -0.03 4.14 0.48
N GLN A 60 0.72 4.81 1.34
CA GLN A 60 0.21 5.95 2.12
C GLN A 60 -0.22 7.11 1.23
N GLU A 61 0.52 7.37 0.15
CA GLU A 61 0.13 8.36 -0.86
C GLU A 61 -1.21 7.99 -1.52
N GLN A 62 -1.44 6.71 -1.82
CA GLN A 62 -2.73 6.25 -2.35
C GLN A 62 -3.87 6.42 -1.33
N ILE A 63 -3.63 6.14 -0.05
CA ILE A 63 -4.62 6.41 1.01
C ILE A 63 -4.99 7.89 1.04
N ASN A 64 -3.98 8.77 1.03
CA ASN A 64 -4.21 10.22 1.03
C ASN A 64 -5.01 10.64 -0.21
N LYS A 65 -4.70 10.05 -1.37
CA LYS A 65 -5.45 10.28 -2.61
C LYS A 65 -6.92 9.86 -2.51
N PHE A 66 -7.20 8.72 -1.87
CA PHE A 66 -8.57 8.28 -1.62
C PHE A 66 -9.28 9.23 -0.66
N ASN A 67 -8.61 9.68 0.39
CA ASN A 67 -9.16 10.64 1.33
C ASN A 67 -9.57 11.93 0.62
N ASP A 68 -8.68 12.52 -0.19
CA ASP A 68 -8.99 13.77 -0.92
C ASP A 68 -10.21 13.59 -1.84
N ILE A 69 -10.23 12.53 -2.65
CA ILE A 69 -11.30 12.32 -3.64
C ILE A 69 -12.62 11.97 -2.96
N CYS A 70 -12.61 11.02 -2.02
CA CYS A 70 -13.83 10.56 -1.38
C CYS A 70 -14.37 11.57 -0.38
N TRP A 71 -13.53 12.44 0.19
CA TRP A 71 -13.97 13.58 0.97
C TRP A 71 -14.82 14.52 0.11
N GLU A 72 -14.28 15.03 -0.99
CA GLU A 72 -14.99 15.93 -1.90
C GLU A 72 -16.24 15.28 -2.53
N THR A 73 -16.21 13.96 -2.74
CA THR A 73 -17.33 13.24 -3.38
C THR A 73 -18.48 12.93 -2.41
N CYS A 74 -18.17 12.56 -1.16
CA CYS A 74 -19.16 12.00 -0.24
C CYS A 74 -19.55 12.93 0.92
N ILE A 75 -18.73 13.94 1.25
CA ILE A 75 -18.95 14.81 2.41
C ILE A 75 -19.48 16.18 1.95
N ASP A 76 -20.80 16.36 2.02
CA ASP A 76 -21.43 17.67 1.76
C ASP A 76 -21.35 18.59 2.99
N LYS A 77 -21.72 18.07 4.16
CA LYS A 77 -21.67 18.81 5.43
C LYS A 77 -20.96 17.98 6.49
N PRO A 78 -19.81 18.44 7.02
CA PRO A 78 -19.12 17.74 8.07
C PRO A 78 -19.98 17.70 9.35
N SER A 79 -20.06 16.52 9.95
CA SER A 79 -20.81 16.23 11.18
C SER A 79 -19.89 15.51 12.16
N SER A 80 -20.24 15.50 13.45
CA SER A 80 -19.49 14.76 14.47
C SER A 80 -19.50 13.23 14.28
N ARG A 81 -20.42 12.73 13.45
CA ARG A 81 -20.54 11.31 13.10
C ARG A 81 -20.91 11.18 11.63
N LEU A 82 -20.37 10.14 11.00
CA LEU A 82 -20.80 9.72 9.66
C LEU A 82 -22.20 9.09 9.77
N ASP A 83 -23.14 9.58 8.99
CA ASP A 83 -24.43 8.91 8.82
C ASP A 83 -24.29 7.73 7.84
N SER A 84 -25.25 6.81 7.86
CA SER A 84 -25.19 5.57 7.08
C SER A 84 -25.07 5.80 5.57
N LYS A 85 -25.65 6.90 5.04
CA LYS A 85 -25.53 7.22 3.61
C LYS A 85 -24.12 7.65 3.27
N THR A 86 -23.51 8.48 4.12
CA THR A 86 -22.13 8.93 3.96
C THR A 86 -21.13 7.77 4.08
N GLU A 87 -21.30 6.89 5.06
CA GLU A 87 -20.47 5.68 5.22
C GLU A 87 -20.55 4.79 3.97
N THR A 88 -21.77 4.51 3.49
CA THR A 88 -22.00 3.73 2.26
C THR A 88 -21.39 4.41 1.04
N CYS A 89 -21.44 5.74 0.96
CA CYS A 89 -20.81 6.50 -0.12
C CYS A 89 -19.30 6.30 -0.13
N ILE A 90 -18.63 6.45 1.02
CA ILE A 90 -17.17 6.33 1.12
C ILE A 90 -16.72 4.92 0.72
N VAL A 91 -17.38 3.88 1.22
CA VAL A 91 -17.09 2.48 0.85
C VAL A 91 -17.20 2.28 -0.66
N ASN A 92 -18.26 2.81 -1.27
CA ASN A 92 -18.43 2.72 -2.71
C ASN A 92 -17.39 3.56 -3.47
N CYS A 93 -17.07 4.76 -3.00
CA CYS A 93 -16.09 5.65 -3.63
C CYS A 93 -14.72 4.98 -3.75
N VAL A 94 -14.20 4.41 -2.67
CA VAL A 94 -12.91 3.72 -2.67
C VAL A 94 -12.95 2.50 -3.60
N ASN A 95 -13.98 1.65 -3.49
CA ASN A 95 -14.12 0.47 -4.35
C ASN A 95 -14.18 0.85 -5.84
N ARG A 96 -14.94 1.89 -6.20
CA ARG A 96 -15.05 2.36 -7.58
C ARG A 96 -13.73 2.95 -8.09
N PHE A 97 -12.99 3.67 -7.24
CA PHE A 97 -11.68 4.19 -7.61
C PHE A 97 -10.71 3.04 -7.94
N ILE A 98 -10.63 2.01 -7.10
CA ILE A 98 -9.76 0.85 -7.33
C ILE A 98 -10.16 0.11 -8.61
N ASP A 99 -11.45 -0.16 -8.81
CA ASP A 99 -11.99 -0.82 -10.00
C ASP A 99 -11.59 -0.06 -11.28
N LEU A 100 -11.73 1.26 -11.28
CA LEU A 100 -11.41 2.11 -12.43
C LEU A 100 -9.91 2.14 -12.73
N ASN A 101 -9.05 2.23 -11.70
CA ASN A 101 -7.61 2.22 -11.89
C ASN A 101 -7.13 0.87 -12.46
N LEU A 102 -7.65 -0.24 -11.94
CA LEU A 102 -7.34 -1.57 -12.46
C LEU A 102 -7.80 -1.72 -13.91
N LEU A 103 -9.03 -1.30 -14.23
CA LEU A 103 -9.56 -1.34 -15.58
C LEU A 103 -8.69 -0.53 -16.54
N CYS A 104 -8.32 0.70 -16.18
CA CYS A 104 -7.44 1.56 -16.97
C CYS A 104 -6.08 0.90 -17.21
N ALA A 105 -5.42 0.39 -16.15
CA ALA A 105 -4.14 -0.28 -16.25
C ALA A 105 -4.20 -1.51 -17.19
N GLN A 106 -5.24 -2.33 -17.05
CA GLN A 106 -5.47 -3.50 -17.91
C GLN A 106 -5.65 -3.11 -19.38
N ARG A 107 -6.42 -2.04 -19.66
CA ARG A 107 -6.62 -1.55 -21.03
C ARG A 107 -5.32 -1.04 -21.65
N PHE A 108 -4.53 -0.28 -20.92
CA PHE A 108 -3.23 0.17 -21.39
C PHE A 108 -2.28 -1.01 -21.67
N ALA A 109 -2.22 -1.99 -20.77
CA ALA A 109 -1.42 -3.20 -20.98
C ALA A 109 -1.83 -3.96 -22.24
N GLN A 110 -3.14 -4.12 -22.48
CA GLN A 110 -3.68 -4.76 -23.70
C GLN A 110 -3.30 -4.01 -24.98
N MET A 111 -3.30 -2.67 -24.96
CA MET A 111 -2.92 -1.87 -26.12
C MET A 111 -1.42 -1.98 -26.43
N LEU A 112 -0.56 -2.00 -25.41
CA LEU A 112 0.89 -2.16 -25.58
C LEU A 112 1.24 -3.53 -26.18
N GLN A 113 0.56 -4.60 -25.74
CA GLN A 113 0.74 -5.94 -26.30
C GLN A 113 0.37 -6.02 -27.79
N GLN A 114 -0.66 -5.28 -28.22
CA GLN A 114 -1.08 -5.25 -29.63
C GLN A 114 -0.14 -4.42 -30.52
N GLN A 115 0.51 -3.39 -29.97
CA GLN A 115 1.47 -2.56 -30.72
C GLN A 115 2.83 -3.23 -30.92
N GLY A 116 3.23 -4.16 -30.04
CA GLY A 116 4.48 -4.92 -30.17
C GLY A 116 4.44 -6.10 -31.14
N GLY A 117 3.37 -6.23 -31.95
CA GLY A 117 3.11 -7.33 -32.88
C GLY A 117 3.48 -7.07 -34.35
N PHE A 118 4.47 -6.21 -34.63
CA PHE A 118 5.11 -6.06 -35.94
C PHE A 118 6.63 -6.22 -35.82
#